data_AF-A0A7J2LFP2-F1
#
_entry.id   AF-A0A7J2LFP2-F1
#
_cell.length_a   1.000
_cell.length_b   1.000
_cell.length_c   1.000
_cell.angle_alpha   90.00
_cell.angle_beta   90.00
_cell.angle_gamma   90.00
#
_symmetry.space_group_name_H-M   'P 1'
#
loop_
_entity.id
_entity.type
_entity.pdbx_description
1 polymer ?
#
loop_
_entity_poly.entity_id
_entity_poly.type
_entity_poly.pdbx_seq_one_letter_code
_entity_poly.pdbx_strand_id
1 'polypeptide(L)' 'MRQSLARAWAIAKKDIRIYYLKGLVVIFGLLLPLFLYLAYAMGRSMAPKEAISSIMTMTVFFTSTAVGPVIAPW' A
#
# COMPACT_ATOMS: atom_id res chain seq x y z
N MET A 1 25.16 5.85 13.78
CA MET A 1 23.72 6.19 13.59
C MET A 1 23.42 6.87 12.24
N ARG A 2 24.13 7.95 11.84
CA ARG A 2 23.87 8.61 10.54
C ARG A 2 24.19 7.72 9.32
N GLN A 3 25.29 6.97 9.36
CA GLN A 3 25.68 6.09 8.25
C GLN A 3 24.72 4.90 8.06
N SER A 4 24.19 4.33 9.15
CA SER A 4 23.22 3.24 9.08
C SER A 4 21.88 3.71 8.48
N LEU A 5 21.43 4.93 8.83
CA LEU A 5 20.22 5.52 8.25
C LEU A 5 20.39 5.80 6.74
N ALA A 6 21.55 6.32 6.34
CA ALA A 6 21.85 6.56 4.92
C ALA A 6 21.85 5.26 4.09
N ARG A 7 22.41 4.17 4.65
CA ARG A 7 22.39 2.85 4.00
C ARG A 7 20.98 2.29 3.90
N ALA A 8 20.21 2.33 4.99
CA ALA A 8 18.81 1.90 4.99
C ALA A 8 17.98 2.66 3.95
N TRP A 9 18.18 3.98 3.84
CA TRP A 9 17.52 4.80 2.84
C TRP A 9 17.90 4.42 1.40
N ALA A 10 19.18 4.14 1.15
CA ALA A 10 19.64 3.70 -0.16
C ALA A 10 18.99 2.37 -0.58
N ILE A 11 18.86 1.42 0.34
CA ILE A 11 18.19 0.14 0.11
C ILE A 11 16.69 0.36 -0.13
N ALA A 12 16.00 1.11 0.73
CA ALA A 12 14.59 1.42 0.56
C ALA A 12 14.29 2.06 -0.81
N LYS A 13 15.12 3.03 -1.23
CA LYS A 13 14.98 3.70 -2.53
C LYS A 13 15.22 2.74 -3.73
N LYS A 14 16.10 1.76 -3.57
CA LYS A 14 16.32 0.70 -4.57
C LYS A 14 15.07 -0.19 -4.64
N ASP A 15 14.61 -0.68 -3.51
CA ASP A 15 13.51 -1.65 -3.45
C ASP A 15 12.20 -1.05 -3.94
N ILE A 16 11.91 0.21 -3.57
CA ILE A 16 10.77 0.96 -4.12
C ILE A 16 10.80 0.96 -5.65
N ARG A 17 11.96 1.22 -6.26
CA ARG A 17 12.08 1.30 -7.72
C ARG A 17 11.97 -0.05 -8.41
N ILE A 18 12.54 -1.11 -7.83
CA ILE A 18 12.58 -2.43 -8.48
C ILE A 18 11.28 -3.19 -8.25
N TYR A 19 10.73 -3.14 -7.04
CA TYR A 19 9.63 -4.01 -6.61
C TYR A 19 8.28 -3.30 -6.52
N TYR A 20 8.24 -2.04 -6.09
CA TYR A 20 6.96 -1.38 -5.74
C TYR A 20 6.45 -0.39 -6.79
N LEU A 21 7.32 0.25 -7.56
CA LEU A 21 6.95 1.13 -8.69
C LEU A 21 6.60 0.30 -9.94
N LYS A 22 5.70 -0.67 -9.78
CA LYS A 22 5.13 -1.48 -10.85
C LYS A 22 3.65 -1.14 -10.98
N GLY A 23 3.13 -1.06 -12.22
CA GLY A 23 1.75 -0.63 -12.48
C GLY A 23 0.72 -1.40 -11.64
N LEU A 24 0.76 -2.73 -11.67
CA LEU A 24 -0.14 -3.58 -10.88
C LEU A 24 0.01 -3.37 -9.37
N VAL A 25 1.24 -3.22 -8.88
CA VAL A 25 1.51 -3.03 -7.44
C VAL A 25 0.99 -1.68 -6.95
N VAL A 26 1.20 -0.60 -7.70
CA VAL A 26 0.69 0.73 -7.35
C VAL A 26 -0.84 0.77 -7.44
N ILE A 27 -1.42 0.17 -8.48
CA ILE A 27 -2.87 0.16 -8.67
C ILE A 27 -3.56 -0.62 -7.55
N PHE A 28 -3.18 -1.88 -7.31
CA PHE A 28 -3.85 -2.73 -6.33
C PHE A 28 -3.42 -2.43 -4.88
N GLY A 29 -2.17 -2.01 -4.66
CA GLY A 29 -1.62 -1.75 -3.33
C GLY A 29 -1.89 -0.36 -2.79
N LEU A 30 -2.13 0.65 -3.64
CA LEU A 30 -2.29 2.04 -3.21
C LEU A 30 -3.55 2.70 -3.79
N LEU A 31 -3.70 2.73 -5.12
CA LEU A 31 -4.77 3.51 -5.75
C LEU A 31 -6.15 2.93 -5.46
N LEU A 32 -6.33 1.62 -5.67
CA LEU A 32 -7.63 0.97 -5.48
C LEU A 32 -8.13 1.07 -4.02
N PRO A 33 -7.34 0.73 -2.98
CA PRO A 33 -7.77 0.90 -1.60
C PRO A 33 -8.09 2.35 -1.25
N LEU A 34 -7.29 3.31 -1.75
CA LEU A 34 -7.52 4.74 -1.53
C LEU A 34 -8.85 5.19 -2.13
N PHE A 35 -9.13 4.86 -3.39
CA PHE A 35 -10.37 5.27 -4.04
C PHE A 35 -11.60 4.59 -3.45
N LEU A 36 -11.47 3.33 -3.03
CA LEU A 36 -12.56 2.66 -2.32
C LEU A 36 -12.81 3.32 -0.95
N TYR A 37 -11.76 3.70 -0.22
CA TYR A 37 -11.90 4.44 1.02
C TYR A 37 -12.55 5.81 0.78
N LEU A 38 -12.11 6.55 -0.23
CA LEU A 38 -12.70 7.85 -0.57
C LEU A 38 -14.17 7.71 -0.97
N ALA A 39 -14.51 6.70 -1.78
CA ALA A 39 -15.91 6.40 -2.14
C ALA A 39 -16.74 6.02 -0.89
N TYR A 40 -16.14 5.31 0.06
CA TYR A 40 -16.78 4.99 1.33
C TYR A 40 -16.92 6.22 2.24
N ALA A 41 -15.92 7.09 2.33
CA ALA A 41 -15.89 8.22 3.26
C ALA A 41 -16.67 9.45 2.73
N MET A 42 -16.81 9.59 1.41
CA MET A 42 -17.44 10.76 0.79
C MET A 42 -18.89 10.94 1.28
N GLY A 43 -19.20 12.15 1.76
CA GLY A 43 -20.54 12.51 2.24
C GLY A 43 -20.92 11.92 3.61
N ARG A 44 -20.02 11.23 4.30
CA ARG A 44 -20.27 10.65 5.63
C ARG A 44 -19.49 11.41 6.71
N SER A 45 -20.16 11.67 7.83
CA SER A 45 -19.50 12.12 9.06
C SER A 45 -19.04 10.88 9.82
N MET A 46 -17.73 10.58 9.77
CA MET A 46 -17.15 9.41 10.41
C MET A 46 -16.26 9.80 11.58
N ALA A 47 -16.35 9.02 12.66
CA ALA A 47 -15.35 9.12 13.72
C ALA A 47 -13.99 8.58 13.20
N PRO A 48 -12.84 9.09 13.69
CA PRO A 48 -11.51 8.62 13.27
C PRO A 48 -11.31 7.10 13.41
N LYS A 49 -11.97 6.48 14.41
CA LYS A 49 -11.94 5.03 14.63
C LYS A 49 -12.59 4.25 13.49
N GLU A 50 -13.68 4.76 12.93
CA GLU A 50 -14.41 4.13 11.82
C GLU A 50 -13.59 4.22 10.54
N ALA A 51 -12.95 5.37 10.31
CA ALA A 51 -12.03 5.56 9.19
C ALA A 51 -10.87 4.55 9.24
N ILE A 52 -10.19 4.42 10.39
CA ILE A 52 -9.11 3.45 10.58
C ILE A 52 -9.61 2.01 10.36
N SER A 53 -10.77 1.66 10.92
CA SER A 53 -11.35 0.33 10.74
C SER A 53 -11.62 0.02 9.26
N SER A 54 -12.20 0.97 8.52
CA SER A 54 -12.53 0.77 7.10
C SER A 54 -11.28 0.56 6.23
N ILE A 55 -10.24 1.39 6.42
CA ILE A 55 -8.96 1.26 5.73
C ILE A 55 -8.33 -0.10 6.05
N MET A 56 -8.29 -0.49 7.33
CA MET A 56 -7.74 -1.78 7.76
C MET A 56 -8.50 -2.96 7.12
N THR A 57 -9.82 -2.94 7.12
CA THR A 57 -10.64 -3.97 6.48
C THR A 57 -10.34 -4.07 4.98
N MET A 58 -10.26 -2.94 4.28
CA MET A 58 -9.91 -2.92 2.85
C MET A 58 -8.51 -3.48 2.61
N THR A 59 -7.51 -3.03 3.37
CA THR A 59 -6.14 -3.54 3.26
C THR A 59 -6.06 -5.04 3.52
N VAL A 60 -6.68 -5.55 4.59
CA VAL A 60 -6.69 -6.98 4.91
C VAL A 60 -7.41 -7.80 3.83
N PHE A 61 -8.57 -7.34 3.38
CA PHE A 61 -9.33 -8.02 2.32
C PHE A 61 -8.50 -8.13 1.03
N PHE A 62 -7.91 -7.04 0.54
CA PHE A 62 -7.12 -7.04 -0.70
C PHE A 62 -5.81 -7.83 -0.59
N THR A 63 -5.13 -7.75 0.55
CA THR A 63 -3.91 -8.55 0.78
C THR A 63 -4.23 -10.04 0.92
N SER A 64 -5.42 -10.41 1.41
CA SER A 64 -5.86 -11.80 1.51
C SER A 64 -6.20 -12.43 0.16
N THR A 65 -6.63 -11.64 -0.83
CA THR A 65 -6.96 -12.12 -2.19
C THR A 65 -5.71 -12.36 -3.06
N ALA A 66 -4.56 -12.65 -2.45
CA ALA A 66 -3.24 -12.64 -3.06
C ALA A 66 -3.20 -13.24 -4.49
N VAL A 67 -3.08 -12.36 -5.48
CA VAL A 67 -2.44 -12.71 -6.76
C VAL A 67 -0.97 -12.87 -6.40
N GLY A 68 -0.46 -14.10 -6.48
CA GLY A 68 0.95 -14.39 -6.17
C GLY A 68 1.88 -13.39 -6.86
N PRO A 69 3.00 -13.00 -6.22
CA PRO A 69 3.87 -12.00 -6.80
C PRO A 69 4.22 -12.41 -8.23
N VAL A 70 3.81 -11.61 -9.23
CA VAL A 70 4.44 -11.61 -10.55
C VAL A 70 5.78 -10.88 -10.42
N ILE A 71 6.55 -11.27 -9.41
CA ILE A 71 7.99 -11.05 -9.35
C ILE A 71 8.52 -12.34 -9.97
N ALA A 72 8.49 -12.40 -11.31
CA ALA A 72 9.16 -13.49 -12.01
C ALA A 72 10.63 -13.50 -11.54
N PRO A 73 11.18 -14.66 -11.14
CA PRO A 73 12.56 -14.76 -10.75
C PRO A 73 13.37 -14.64 -12.04
N TRP A 74 13.87 -13.45 -12.32
CA TRP A 74 15.07 -13.34 -13.13
C TRP A 74 16.27 -13.31 -12.18
#